data_AF-A0A2M6GJ31-F1
#
_entry.id   AF-A0A2M6GJ31-F1
#
_cell.length_a   1.000
_cell.length_b   1.000
_cell.length_c   1.000
_cell.angle_alpha   90.00
_cell.angle_beta   90.00
_cell.angle_gamma   90.00
#
_symmetry.space_group_name_H-M   'P 1'
#
loop_
_entity.id
_entity.type
_entity.pdbx_description
1 polymer ?
#
loop_
_entity_poly.entity_id
_entity_poly.type
_entity_poly.pdbx_seq_one_letter_code
_entity_poly.pdbx_strand_id
1 'polypeptide(L)'
;GTVALPLTNGFVGEFLLLSGVYQYNNWMGAVAGLTIILGAVYMLRMFQGVMFGEQSAVAINFKDLTGTEKAVLIPLVIMVFWIGLHPNTFLSLTEPTVGHLLGIINR
;
A
#
# COMPACT_ATOMS: atom_id res chain seq x y z
N GLY A 1 1.55 -0.33 4.36
CA GLY A 1 2.10 -0.05 3.03
C GLY A 1 2.96 1.19 3.13
N THR A 2 4.06 1.26 2.40
CA THR A 2 5.06 2.32 2.62
C THR A 2 4.75 3.62 1.86
N VAL A 3 3.84 3.60 0.87
CA VAL A 3 3.45 4.81 0.09
C VAL A 3 1.95 4.91 -0.19
N ALA A 4 1.22 3.79 -0.15
CA ALA A 4 -0.21 3.75 -0.51
C ALA A 4 -0.51 4.59 -1.77
N LEU A 5 0.16 4.28 -2.89
CA LEU A 5 -0.11 4.98 -4.14
C LEU A 5 -1.56 4.71 -4.58
N PRO A 6 -2.28 5.73 -5.07
CA PRO A 6 -3.59 5.51 -5.67
C PRO A 6 -3.52 4.38 -6.71
N LEU A 7 -4.58 3.56 -6.78
CA LEU A 7 -4.69 2.36 -7.63
C LEU A 7 -3.90 1.13 -7.18
N THR A 8 -3.18 1.18 -6.06
CA THR A 8 -2.52 0.01 -5.47
C THR A 8 -3.33 -0.57 -4.31
N ASN A 9 -3.17 -1.87 -4.07
CA ASN A 9 -3.85 -2.56 -2.95
C ASN A 9 -3.59 -1.92 -1.58
N GLY A 10 -2.39 -1.39 -1.36
CA GLY A 10 -1.99 -0.76 -0.10
C GLY A 10 -2.76 0.52 0.19
N PHE A 11 -3.15 1.28 -0.84
CA PHE A 11 -3.92 2.50 -0.68
C PHE A 11 -5.33 2.23 -0.16
N VAL A 12 -6.02 1.23 -0.71
CA VAL A 12 -7.39 0.93 -0.28
C VAL A 12 -7.41 0.53 1.19
N GLY A 13 -6.48 -0.32 1.63
CA GLY A 13 -6.40 -0.74 3.03
C GLY A 13 -6.08 0.42 4.00
N GLU A 14 -5.11 1.26 3.65
CA GLU A 14 -4.72 2.41 4.49
C GLU A 14 -5.79 3.50 4.52
N PHE A 15 -6.51 3.72 3.42
CA PHE A 15 -7.60 4.67 3.36
C PHE A 15 -8.78 4.22 4.24
N LEU A 16 -9.16 2.94 4.19
CA LEU A 16 -10.19 2.37 5.07
C LEU A 16 -9.79 2.47 6.54
N LEU A 17 -8.53 2.19 6.87
CA LEU A 17 -7.99 2.34 8.23
C LEU A 17 -8.08 3.80 8.70
N LEU A 18 -7.62 4.74 7.87
CA LEU A 18 -7.66 6.17 8.19
C LEU A 18 -9.10 6.65 8.40
N SER A 19 -10.03 6.21 7.55
CA SER A 19 -11.46 6.50 7.68
C SER A 19 -12.03 5.97 9.01
N GLY A 20 -11.67 4.74 9.40
CA GLY A 20 -12.10 4.16 10.67
C GLY A 20 -11.55 4.91 11.89
N VAL A 21 -10.27 5.27 11.88
CA VAL A 21 -9.65 6.05 12.96
C VAL A 21 -10.21 7.47 13.03
N TYR A 22 -10.48 8.10 11.88
CA TYR A 22 -11.08 9.42 11.81
C TYR A 22 -12.49 9.45 12.40
N GLN A 23 -13.32 8.42 12.12
CA GLN A 23 -14.65 8.28 12.72
C GLN A 23 -14.60 8.09 14.24
N TYR A 24 -13.55 7.45 14.76
CA TYR A 24 -13.35 7.28 16.20
C TYR A 24 -12.88 8.58 16.88
N ASN A 25 -11.85 9.23 16.33
CA ASN A 25 -11.32 10.49 16.86
C ASN A 25 -10.57 11.29 15.78
N ASN A 26 -11.07 12.49 15.49
CA ASN A 26 -10.50 13.37 14.45
C ASN A 26 -9.02 13.72 14.68
N TRP A 27 -8.59 13.89 15.94
CA TRP A 27 -7.18 14.19 16.25
C TRP A 27 -6.27 13.00 15.98
N MET A 28 -6.71 11.79 16.32
CA MET A 28 -5.96 10.57 15.98
C MET A 28 -5.91 10.36 14.47
N GLY A 29 -7.03 10.65 13.77
CA GLY A 29 -7.08 10.64 12.30
C GLY A 29 -6.07 11.61 11.68
N ALA A 30 -5.93 12.82 12.23
CA ALA A 30 -4.95 13.80 11.76
C ALA A 30 -3.50 13.30 11.92
N VAL A 31 -3.15 12.70 13.06
CA VAL A 31 -1.82 12.12 13.31
C VAL A 31 -1.54 10.93 12.39
N ALA A 32 -2.53 10.05 12.20
CA ALA A 32 -2.44 8.93 11.26
C ALA A 32 -2.23 9.42 9.82
N GLY A 33 -2.98 10.43 9.39
CA GLY A 33 -2.83 11.05 8.07
C GLY A 33 -1.45 11.69 7.87
N LEU A 34 -0.91 12.36 8.89
CA LEU A 34 0.44 12.91 8.85
C LEU A 34 1.49 11.81 8.65
N THR A 35 1.31 10.65 9.29
CA THR A 35 2.22 9.50 9.15
C THR A 35 2.25 8.99 7.70
N ILE A 36 1.09 8.92 7.05
CA ILE A 36 0.98 8.55 5.63
C ILE A 36 1.72 9.55 4.75
N ILE A 37 1.53 10.85 4.97
CA ILE A 37 2.21 11.91 4.21
C ILE A 37 3.73 11.82 4.37
N LEU A 38 4.23 11.67 5.59
CA LEU A 38 5.66 11.54 5.87
C LEU A 38 6.26 10.29 5.22
N GLY A 39 5.54 9.16 5.26
CA GLY A 39 5.94 7.92 4.58
C GLY A 39 6.06 8.11 3.06
N ALA A 40 5.07 8.77 2.45
CA ALA A 40 5.10 9.08 1.02
C ALA A 40 6.28 9.99 0.64
N VAL A 41 6.54 11.06 1.41
CA VAL A 41 7.68 11.96 1.18
C VAL A 41 9.01 11.22 1.28
N TYR A 42 9.18 10.37 2.31
CA TYR A 42 10.39 9.56 2.47
C TYR A 42 10.63 8.65 1.28
N MET A 43 9.61 7.89 0.88
CA MET A 43 9.73 6.93 -0.22
C MET A 43 9.92 7.60 -1.59
N LEU A 44 9.24 8.71 -1.85
CA LEU A 44 9.45 9.46 -3.09
C LEU A 44 10.86 10.04 -3.17
N ARG A 45 11.38 10.59 -2.06
CA ARG A 45 12.77 11.07 -1.99
C ARG A 45 13.77 9.93 -2.18
N MET A 46 13.54 8.77 -1.56
CA MET A 46 14.37 7.58 -1.74
C MET A 46 14.34 7.09 -3.19
N PHE A 47 13.15 6.97 -3.79
CA PHE A 47 13.00 6.57 -5.19
C PHE A 47 13.74 7.53 -6.13
N GLN A 48 13.60 8.84 -5.89
CA GLN A 48 14.33 9.84 -6.65
C GLN A 48 15.85 9.66 -6.55
N GLY A 49 16.38 9.44 -5.34
CA GLY A 49 17.81 9.21 -5.13
C GLY A 49 18.33 7.92 -5.75
N VAL A 50 17.54 6.83 -5.71
CA VAL A 50 17.96 5.52 -6.23
C VAL A 50 17.85 5.43 -7.75
N MET A 51 16.80 6.00 -8.34
CA MET A 51 16.53 5.87 -9.78
C MET A 51 17.09 7.01 -10.62
N PHE A 52 17.16 8.23 -10.08
CA PHE A 52 17.61 9.43 -10.81
C PHE A 52 18.90 10.04 -10.24
N GLY A 53 19.51 9.41 -9.23
CA GLY A 53 20.79 9.84 -8.66
C GLY A 53 22.00 9.47 -9.52
N GLU A 54 23.19 9.89 -9.07
CA GLU A 54 24.45 9.54 -9.74
C GLU A 54 24.71 8.04 -9.71
N GLN A 55 25.22 7.51 -10.81
CA GLN A 55 25.45 6.08 -10.96
C GLN A 55 26.61 5.62 -10.06
N SER A 56 26.29 4.79 -9.06
CA SER A 56 27.29 4.16 -8.20
C SER A 56 28.18 3.21 -9.02
N ALA A 57 29.49 3.15 -8.71
CA ALA A 57 30.44 2.22 -9.32
C ALA A 57 30.01 0.74 -9.19
N VAL A 58 29.18 0.42 -8.19
CA VAL A 58 28.61 -0.93 -7.96
C VAL A 58 27.44 -1.23 -8.91
N ALA A 59 26.70 -0.20 -9.35
CA ALA A 59 25.54 -0.36 -10.22
C ALA A 59 25.91 -0.61 -11.70
N ILE A 60 27.17 -0.33 -12.09
CA ILE A 60 27.65 -0.45 -13.48
C ILE A 60 27.66 -1.91 -13.96
N ASN A 61 27.86 -2.87 -13.04
CA ASN A 61 27.91 -4.30 -13.36
C ASN A 61 26.59 -5.04 -13.06
N PHE A 62 25.51 -4.31 -12.75
CA PHE A 62 24.23 -4.94 -12.45
C PHE A 62 23.57 -5.42 -13.74
N LYS A 63 23.24 -6.71 -13.79
CA LYS A 63 22.61 -7.33 -14.96
C LYS A 63 21.09 -7.11 -14.91
N ASP A 64 20.49 -6.97 -16.09
CA ASP A 64 19.05 -6.89 -16.24
C ASP A 64 18.33 -8.13 -15.73
N LEU A 65 17.05 -7.95 -15.39
CA LEU A 65 16.16 -9.02 -14.93
C LEU A 65 16.09 -10.16 -15.95
N THR A 66 16.41 -11.35 -15.45
CA THR A 66 16.27 -12.64 -16.13
C THR A 66 14.79 -13.02 -16.31
N GLY A 67 14.51 -13.93 -17.24
CA GLY A 67 13.14 -14.37 -17.54
C GLY A 67 12.42 -14.96 -16.31
N THR A 68 13.15 -15.66 -15.44
CA THR A 68 12.59 -16.25 -14.22
C THR A 68 12.22 -15.19 -13.19
N GLU A 69 13.03 -14.14 -13.02
CA GLU A 69 12.72 -13.02 -12.12
C GLU A 69 11.46 -12.28 -12.60
N LYS A 70 11.32 -12.09 -13.91
CA LYS A 70 10.10 -11.51 -14.50
C LYS A 70 8.88 -12.39 -14.27
N ALA A 71 9.01 -13.71 -14.41
CA ALA A 71 7.91 -14.65 -14.19
C ALA A 71 7.36 -14.61 -12.75
N VAL A 72 8.20 -14.25 -11.77
CA VAL A 72 7.76 -14.04 -10.37
C VAL A 72 7.19 -12.64 -10.16
N LEU A 73 7.81 -11.60 -10.74
CA LEU A 73 7.40 -10.20 -10.52
C LEU A 73 6.08 -9.84 -11.22
N ILE A 74 5.87 -10.32 -12.45
CA ILE A 74 4.67 -10.00 -13.24
C ILE A 74 3.36 -10.38 -12.52
N PRO A 75 3.17 -11.62 -12.02
CA PRO A 75 1.92 -11.97 -11.33
C PRO A 75 1.72 -11.16 -10.04
N LEU A 76 2.79 -10.80 -9.32
CA LEU A 76 2.68 -9.93 -8.15
C LEU A 76 2.18 -8.54 -8.53
N VAL A 77 2.74 -7.94 -9.60
CA VAL A 77 2.29 -6.63 -10.11
C VAL A 77 0.82 -6.69 -10.53
N ILE A 78 0.42 -7.75 -11.23
CA ILE A 78 -0.98 -7.97 -11.61
C ILE A 78 -1.89 -8.00 -10.37
N MET A 79 -1.51 -8.72 -9.32
CA MET A 79 -2.30 -8.76 -8.07
C MET A 79 -2.39 -7.40 -7.39
N VAL A 80 -1.30 -6.61 -7.36
CA VAL A 80 -1.30 -5.26 -6.77
C VAL A 80 -2.34 -4.36 -7.44
N PHE A 81 -2.38 -4.36 -8.78
CA PHE A 81 -3.35 -3.56 -9.54
C PHE A 81 -4.76 -4.15 -9.49
N TRP A 82 -4.90 -5.47 -9.57
CA TRP A 82 -6.21 -6.12 -9.51
C TRP A 82 -6.93 -5.80 -8.20
N ILE A 83 -6.24 -5.97 -7.06
CA ILE A 83 -6.81 -5.67 -5.74
C ILE A 83 -7.00 -4.15 -5.58
N GLY A 84 -6.11 -3.33 -6.12
CA GLY A 84 -6.22 -1.87 -6.04
C GLY A 84 -7.38 -1.28 -6.84
N LEU A 85 -7.67 -1.82 -8.03
CA LEU A 85 -8.76 -1.38 -8.91
C LEU A 85 -10.12 -2.00 -8.54
N HIS A 86 -10.12 -3.25 -8.11
CA HIS A 86 -11.32 -3.99 -7.69
C HIS A 86 -11.19 -4.52 -6.25
N PRO A 87 -11.16 -3.63 -5.24
CA PRO A 87 -11.02 -4.06 -3.84
C PRO A 87 -12.24 -4.83 -3.33
N ASN A 88 -13.42 -4.61 -3.91
CA ASN A 88 -14.67 -5.27 -3.54
C ASN A 88 -14.60 -6.80 -3.63
N THR A 89 -13.75 -7.35 -4.51
CA THR A 89 -13.54 -8.81 -4.60
C THR A 89 -13.04 -9.40 -3.29
N PHE A 90 -12.26 -8.65 -2.52
CA PHE A 90 -11.70 -9.08 -1.23
C PHE A 90 -12.48 -8.53 -0.04
N LEU A 91 -12.99 -7.30 -0.14
CA LEU A 91 -13.76 -6.68 0.95
C LEU A 91 -15.08 -7.40 1.20
N SER A 92 -15.79 -7.83 0.15
CA SER A 92 -17.06 -8.56 0.27
C SER A 92 -16.93 -9.92 0.97
N LEU A 93 -15.75 -10.55 0.92
CA LEU A 93 -15.46 -11.78 1.65
C LEU A 93 -15.30 -11.52 3.16
N THR A 94 -14.82 -10.34 3.53
CA THR A 94 -14.48 -10.00 4.92
C THR A 94 -15.64 -9.31 5.65
N GLU A 95 -16.48 -8.59 4.91
CA GLU A 95 -17.60 -7.78 5.43
C GLU A 95 -18.58 -8.57 6.33
N PRO A 96 -19.05 -9.79 5.99
CA PRO A 96 -19.95 -10.56 6.86
C PRO A 96 -19.29 -10.93 8.21
N THR A 97 -18.00 -11.24 8.19
CA THR A 97 -17.23 -11.60 9.39
C THR A 97 -17.05 -10.38 10.30
N VAL A 98 -16.74 -9.21 9.72
CA VAL A 98 -16.63 -7.95 10.47
C VAL A 98 -17.98 -7.58 11.09
N GLY A 99 -19.08 -7.71 10.35
CA GLY A 99 -20.43 -7.47 10.88
C GLY A 99 -20.78 -8.37 12.07
N HIS A 100 -20.43 -9.65 11.99
CA HIS A 100 -20.63 -10.59 13.11
C HIS A 100 -19.78 -10.23 14.34
N LEU A 101 -18.50 -9.86 14.14
CA LEU A 101 -17.63 -9.42 15.22
C LEU A 101 -18.14 -8.14 15.90
N LEU A 102 -18.58 -7.16 15.12
CA LEU A 102 -19.19 -5.94 15.65
C LEU A 102 -20.47 -6.26 16.42
N GLY A 103 -21.29 -7.21 15.97
CA GLY A 103 -22.49 -7.67 16.70
C GLY A 103 -22.19 -8.38 18.02
N ILE A 104 -21.02 -9.02 18.16
CA ILE A 104 -20.55 -9.61 19.43
C ILE A 104 -20.03 -8.52 20.37
N ILE A 105 -19.26 -7.56 19.85
CA ILE A 105 -18.63 -6.48 20.65
C ILE A 105 -19.67 -5.44 21.09
N ASN A 106 -20.65 -5.15 20.24
CA ASN A 106 -21.71 -4.18 20.50
C ASN A 106 -22.92 -4.82 21.21
N ARG A 107 -22.69 -5.96 21.87
CA ARG A 107 -23.58 -6.63 22.81
C ARG A 107 -23.08 -6.43 24.24
#